data_AF-A0A7X4YH97-F1
#
_entry.id   AF-A0A7X4YH97-F1
#
_cell.length_a   1.000
_cell.length_b   1.000
_cell.length_c   1.000
_cell.angle_alpha   90.00
_cell.angle_beta   90.00
_cell.angle_gamma   90.00
#
_symmetry.space_group_name_H-M   'P 1'
#
loop_
_entity.id
_entity.type
_entity.pdbx_description
1 polymer ?
#
loop_
_entity_poly.entity_id
_entity_poly.type
_entity_poly.pdbx_seq_one_letter_code
_entity_poly.pdbx_strand_id
1 'polypeptide(L)'
;MSLKHVFAVVTLLSTSAFAEEDLKPAQEEAKAKLEEEIEDDLKATNDKCGTKLEVKTDFQNFKTDDWSGTSFSSYCEAVIQEIGSMCENRPAYKKVIAKKVTGVACLFGGVKPVEKKDGSNDATLRNMSLDKGVFTYHMSSKGHANLGDNTKATLEKAFN
;
A
#
# COMPACT_ATOMS: atom_id res chain seq x y z
N MET A 1 -19.90 27.99 57.00
CA MET A 1 -19.18 28.24 55.73
C MET A 1 -17.86 27.48 55.76
N SER A 2 -17.68 26.49 54.89
CA SER A 2 -16.35 26.04 54.45
C SER A 2 -16.53 25.32 53.13
N LEU A 3 -16.23 26.03 52.05
CA LEU A 3 -16.30 25.58 50.67
C LEU A 3 -14.99 24.85 50.35
N LYS A 4 -15.00 23.51 50.36
CA LYS A 4 -13.83 22.72 49.93
C LYS A 4 -13.89 22.54 48.43
N HIS A 5 -12.89 23.09 47.77
CA HIS A 5 -12.79 23.21 46.33
C HIS A 5 -12.57 21.85 45.67
N VAL A 6 -13.36 21.66 44.63
CA VAL A 6 -13.29 20.66 43.57
C VAL A 6 -11.86 20.53 43.03
N PHE A 7 -11.37 19.30 42.92
CA PHE A 7 -10.34 18.93 41.95
C PHE A 7 -10.91 17.82 41.06
N ALA A 8 -11.57 18.24 39.98
CA ALA A 8 -11.87 17.35 38.87
C ALA A 8 -10.56 17.14 38.11
N VAL A 9 -10.00 15.93 38.21
CA VAL A 9 -8.89 15.49 37.37
C VAL A 9 -9.45 15.30 35.98
N VAL A 10 -9.26 16.29 35.10
CA VAL A 10 -9.45 16.15 33.66
C VAL A 10 -8.31 15.27 33.16
N THR A 11 -8.57 13.97 33.00
CA THR A 11 -7.71 13.07 32.25
C THR A 11 -7.70 13.54 30.80
N LEU A 12 -6.66 14.30 30.42
CA LEU A 12 -6.28 14.51 29.04
C LEU A 12 -6.06 13.14 28.41
N LEU A 13 -7.03 12.68 27.63
CA LEU A 13 -6.82 11.58 26.69
C LEU A 13 -5.72 12.05 25.75
N SER A 14 -4.55 11.43 25.87
CA SER A 14 -3.44 11.55 24.93
C SER A 14 -3.92 11.04 23.58
N THR A 15 -4.60 11.87 22.81
CA THR A 15 -4.73 11.65 21.37
C THR A 15 -3.31 11.77 20.83
N SER A 16 -2.68 10.63 20.54
CA SER A 16 -1.58 10.59 19.61
C SER A 16 -2.13 11.11 18.29
N ALA A 17 -2.05 12.43 18.10
CA ALA A 17 -2.20 13.06 16.81
C ALA A 17 -1.09 12.46 15.95
N PHE A 18 -1.46 11.46 15.13
CA PHE A 18 -0.72 11.25 13.90
C PHE A 18 -0.69 12.61 13.24
N ALA A 19 0.51 13.12 12.96
CA ALA A 19 0.63 14.37 12.22
C ALA A 19 -0.27 14.24 11.00
N GLU A 20 -1.33 15.06 10.95
CA GLU A 20 -2.16 15.17 9.76
C GLU A 20 -1.21 15.58 8.66
N GLU A 21 -1.02 14.69 7.69
CA GLU A 21 -0.18 14.96 6.53
C GLU A 21 -0.86 16.13 5.80
N ASP A 22 -0.20 17.30 5.75
CA ASP A 22 -0.69 18.50 5.06
C ASP A 22 -0.77 18.22 3.55
N LEU A 23 -1.82 17.53 3.13
CA LEU A 23 -2.11 17.22 1.74
C LEU A 23 -2.80 18.40 1.07
N LYS A 24 -2.48 18.61 -0.20
CA LYS A 24 -3.24 19.55 -1.05
C LYS A 24 -4.60 18.93 -1.39
N PRO A 25 -5.63 19.72 -1.73
CA PRO A 25 -6.97 19.19 -2.06
C PRO A 25 -6.95 18.08 -3.12
N ALA A 26 -6.16 18.23 -4.20
CA ALA A 26 -6.03 17.20 -5.22
C ALA A 26 -5.38 15.90 -4.73
N GLN A 27 -4.53 15.96 -3.70
CA GLN A 27 -3.91 14.79 -3.07
C GLN A 27 -4.89 14.11 -2.11
N GLU A 28 -5.71 14.88 -1.38
CA GLU A 28 -6.80 14.36 -0.55
C GLU A 28 -7.86 13.64 -1.40
N GLU A 29 -8.31 14.26 -2.49
CA GLU A 29 -9.25 13.65 -3.44
C GLU A 29 -8.69 12.35 -4.04
N ALA A 30 -7.41 12.36 -4.45
CA ALA A 30 -6.75 11.18 -4.98
C ALA A 30 -6.62 10.06 -3.92
N LYS A 31 -6.37 10.42 -2.65
CA LYS A 31 -6.33 9.48 -1.54
C LYS A 31 -7.67 8.84 -1.27
N ALA A 32 -8.73 9.64 -1.13
CA ALA A 32 -10.09 9.14 -0.92
C ALA A 32 -10.51 8.21 -2.06
N LYS A 33 -10.22 8.59 -3.30
CA LYS A 33 -10.48 7.77 -4.48
C LYS A 33 -9.72 6.43 -4.44
N LEU A 34 -8.44 6.44 -4.08
CA LEU A 34 -7.69 5.19 -3.93
C LEU A 34 -8.33 4.28 -2.88
N GLU A 35 -8.62 4.82 -1.70
CA GLU A 35 -9.18 4.08 -0.58
C GLU A 35 -10.53 3.46 -0.95
N GLU A 36 -11.39 4.20 -1.64
CA GLU A 36 -12.67 3.71 -2.18
C GLU A 36 -12.46 2.60 -3.22
N GLU A 37 -11.59 2.82 -4.21
CA GLU A 37 -11.43 1.89 -5.34
C GLU A 37 -10.76 0.56 -4.94
N ILE A 38 -9.95 0.52 -3.88
CA ILE A 38 -9.26 -0.72 -3.45
C ILE A 38 -9.95 -1.45 -2.29
N GLU A 39 -10.98 -0.87 -1.67
CA GLU A 39 -11.58 -1.38 -0.43
C GLU A 39 -12.02 -2.86 -0.57
N ASP A 40 -12.79 -3.15 -1.62
CA ASP A 40 -13.34 -4.49 -1.86
C ASP A 40 -12.24 -5.52 -2.15
N ASP A 41 -11.22 -5.15 -2.92
CA ASP A 41 -10.09 -6.03 -3.22
C ASP A 41 -9.19 -6.28 -2.03
N LEU A 42 -8.96 -5.26 -1.20
CA LEU A 42 -8.22 -5.40 0.05
C LEU A 42 -8.96 -6.35 1.00
N LYS A 43 -10.28 -6.18 1.12
CA LYS A 43 -11.13 -7.07 1.91
C LYS A 43 -11.10 -8.50 1.37
N ALA A 44 -11.33 -8.70 0.08
CA ALA A 44 -11.31 -10.01 -0.56
C ALA A 44 -9.94 -10.69 -0.41
N THR A 45 -8.85 -9.93 -0.56
CA THR A 45 -7.48 -10.43 -0.34
C THR A 45 -7.28 -10.85 1.11
N ASN A 46 -7.73 -10.05 2.07
CA ASN A 46 -7.66 -10.39 3.48
C ASN A 46 -8.42 -11.67 3.82
N ASP A 47 -9.61 -11.86 3.27
CA ASP A 47 -10.40 -13.08 3.47
C ASP A 47 -9.71 -14.30 2.83
N LYS A 48 -9.22 -14.17 1.59
CA LYS A 48 -8.50 -15.24 0.87
C LYS A 48 -7.23 -15.65 1.59
N CYS A 49 -6.46 -14.70 2.08
CA CYS A 49 -5.18 -14.94 2.73
C CYS A 49 -5.29 -15.24 4.23
N GLY A 50 -6.39 -14.88 4.89
CA GLY A 50 -6.49 -14.92 6.35
C GLY A 50 -5.61 -13.86 7.01
N THR A 51 -5.53 -12.68 6.42
CA THR A 51 -4.69 -11.55 6.83
C THR A 51 -5.51 -10.35 7.30
N LYS A 52 -4.81 -9.33 7.80
CA LYS A 52 -5.34 -7.98 8.03
C LYS A 52 -4.37 -6.96 7.44
N LEU A 53 -4.14 -7.07 6.14
CA LEU A 53 -3.30 -6.15 5.40
C LEU A 53 -3.93 -4.76 5.47
N GLU A 54 -3.07 -3.78 5.73
CA GLU A 54 -3.35 -2.36 5.57
C GLU A 54 -2.59 -1.85 4.35
N VAL A 55 -3.16 -0.86 3.65
CA VAL A 55 -2.51 -0.19 2.53
C VAL A 55 -1.95 1.14 3.01
N LYS A 56 -0.67 1.39 2.73
CA LYS A 56 0.03 2.63 3.03
C LYS A 56 0.41 3.35 1.74
N THR A 57 0.30 4.67 1.75
CA THR A 57 0.60 5.53 0.62
C THR A 57 1.40 6.75 1.08
N ASP A 58 2.01 7.44 0.12
CA ASP A 58 2.72 8.71 0.33
C ASP A 58 2.15 9.78 -0.63
N PHE A 59 0.88 10.14 -0.43
CA PHE A 59 0.17 11.10 -1.28
C PHE A 59 0.79 12.50 -1.28
N GLN A 60 1.60 12.87 -0.29
CA GLN A 60 2.42 14.08 -0.37
C GLN A 60 3.34 14.12 -1.60
N ASN A 61 3.72 12.95 -2.14
CA ASN A 61 4.52 12.81 -3.36
C ASN A 61 3.67 12.69 -4.63
N PHE A 62 2.34 12.63 -4.53
CA PHE A 62 1.44 12.56 -5.68
C PHE A 62 1.44 13.87 -6.48
N LYS A 63 1.52 13.75 -7.81
CA LYS A 63 1.48 14.85 -8.77
C LYS A 63 0.45 14.57 -9.84
N THR A 64 -0.65 15.32 -9.86
CA THR A 64 -1.77 15.10 -10.78
C THR A 64 -1.35 15.02 -12.25
N ASP A 65 -0.43 15.88 -12.68
CA ASP A 65 0.04 15.93 -14.08
C ASP A 65 0.71 14.63 -14.53
N ASP A 66 1.45 13.97 -13.63
CA ASP A 66 2.14 12.71 -13.92
C ASP A 66 1.14 11.57 -14.15
N TRP A 67 -0.08 11.68 -13.63
CA TRP A 67 -1.11 10.64 -13.62
C TRP A 67 -2.31 10.97 -14.52
N SER A 68 -2.20 12.02 -15.33
CA SER A 68 -3.23 12.40 -16.29
C SER A 68 -3.46 11.27 -17.33
N GLY A 69 -4.67 10.71 -17.36
CA GLY A 69 -5.05 9.63 -18.28
C GLY A 69 -4.61 8.23 -17.88
N THR A 70 -4.10 8.03 -16.66
CA THR A 70 -3.73 6.70 -16.11
C THR A 70 -4.32 6.52 -14.73
N SER A 71 -4.88 5.34 -14.43
CA SER A 71 -5.40 5.05 -13.08
C SER A 71 -4.26 4.60 -12.16
N PHE A 72 -3.90 5.41 -11.17
CA PHE A 72 -2.96 5.01 -10.13
C PHE A 72 -3.54 3.93 -9.22
N SER A 73 -4.85 4.01 -8.93
CA SER A 73 -5.52 3.05 -8.05
C SER A 73 -5.45 1.64 -8.61
N SER A 74 -5.69 1.47 -9.92
CA SER A 74 -5.66 0.14 -10.55
C SER A 74 -4.29 -0.53 -10.47
N TYR A 75 -3.22 0.25 -10.34
CA TYR A 75 -1.88 -0.31 -10.17
C TYR A 75 -1.63 -0.83 -8.75
N CYS A 76 -2.18 -0.16 -7.75
CA CYS A 76 -2.16 -0.67 -6.37
C CYS A 76 -3.11 -1.87 -6.22
N GLU A 77 -4.31 -1.78 -6.79
CA GLU A 77 -5.32 -2.82 -6.87
C GLU A 77 -4.75 -4.11 -7.47
N ALA A 78 -4.06 -4.04 -8.61
CA ALA A 78 -3.47 -5.20 -9.27
C ALA A 78 -2.45 -5.94 -8.37
N VAL A 79 -1.69 -5.22 -7.56
CA VAL A 79 -0.77 -5.81 -6.57
C VAL A 79 -1.56 -6.54 -5.49
N ILE A 80 -2.59 -5.90 -4.93
CA ILE A 80 -3.45 -6.48 -3.89
C ILE A 80 -4.14 -7.76 -4.41
N GLN A 81 -4.75 -7.68 -5.60
CA GLN A 81 -5.43 -8.81 -6.25
C GLN A 81 -4.48 -9.97 -6.52
N GLU A 82 -3.24 -9.73 -6.92
CA GLU A 82 -2.27 -10.81 -7.12
C GLU A 82 -1.90 -11.48 -5.80
N ILE A 83 -1.69 -10.73 -4.71
CA ILE A 83 -1.44 -11.29 -3.38
C ILE A 83 -2.61 -12.22 -2.99
N GLY A 84 -3.85 -11.76 -3.16
CA GLY A 84 -5.05 -12.56 -2.93
C GLY A 84 -5.11 -13.81 -3.80
N SER A 85 -4.78 -13.67 -5.09
CA SER A 85 -4.74 -14.78 -6.05
C SER A 85 -3.69 -15.82 -5.71
N MET A 86 -2.53 -15.43 -5.18
CA MET A 86 -1.53 -16.37 -4.69
C MET A 86 -2.03 -17.19 -3.50
N CYS A 87 -2.78 -16.58 -2.58
CA CYS A 87 -3.39 -17.29 -1.46
C CYS A 87 -4.49 -18.26 -1.88
N GLU A 88 -5.31 -17.86 -2.87
CA GLU A 88 -6.42 -18.66 -3.39
C GLU A 88 -5.92 -19.86 -4.19
N ASN A 89 -5.00 -19.63 -5.14
CA ASN A 89 -4.58 -20.65 -6.10
C ASN A 89 -3.49 -21.58 -5.58
N ARG A 90 -2.78 -21.21 -4.49
CA ARG A 90 -1.63 -21.96 -3.99
C ARG A 90 -1.64 -22.05 -2.46
N PRO A 91 -2.14 -23.16 -1.88
CA PRO A 91 -2.23 -23.33 -0.42
C PRO A 91 -0.90 -23.16 0.34
N ALA A 92 0.23 -23.47 -0.30
CA ALA A 92 1.56 -23.24 0.26
C ALA A 92 1.84 -21.75 0.50
N TYR A 93 1.37 -20.86 -0.39
CA TYR A 93 1.58 -19.43 -0.23
C TYR A 93 0.66 -18.79 0.79
N LYS A 94 -0.58 -19.29 0.93
CA LYS A 94 -1.52 -18.77 1.95
C LYS A 94 -0.89 -18.71 3.35
N LYS A 95 -0.25 -19.80 3.79
CA LYS A 95 0.38 -19.86 5.13
C LYS A 95 1.55 -18.89 5.29
N VAL A 96 2.40 -18.76 4.27
CA VAL A 96 3.58 -17.89 4.36
C VAL A 96 3.19 -16.42 4.20
N ILE A 97 2.23 -16.08 3.33
CA ILE A 97 1.68 -14.73 3.18
C ILE A 97 1.05 -14.29 4.50
N ALA A 98 0.18 -15.12 5.09
CA ALA A 98 -0.46 -14.82 6.38
C ALA A 98 0.54 -14.57 7.53
N LYS A 99 1.73 -15.16 7.44
CA LYS A 99 2.79 -15.02 8.46
C LYS A 99 3.76 -13.87 8.17
N LYS A 100 4.13 -13.69 6.91
CA LYS A 100 5.25 -12.82 6.50
C LYS A 100 4.79 -11.50 5.92
N VAL A 101 3.57 -11.37 5.40
CA VAL A 101 3.07 -10.13 4.80
C VAL A 101 2.03 -9.52 5.73
N THR A 102 2.34 -8.34 6.26
CA THR A 102 1.55 -7.61 7.25
C THR A 102 0.94 -6.32 6.67
N GLY A 103 1.41 -5.86 5.51
CA GLY A 103 0.84 -4.71 4.82
C GLY A 103 1.33 -4.57 3.40
N VAL A 104 0.67 -3.67 2.67
CA VAL A 104 1.01 -3.28 1.30
C VAL A 104 1.30 -1.78 1.31
N ALA A 105 2.36 -1.35 0.63
CA ALA A 105 2.68 0.05 0.44
C ALA A 105 2.68 0.38 -1.05
N CYS A 106 1.81 1.30 -1.46
CA CYS A 106 1.69 1.78 -2.83
C CYS A 106 2.19 3.23 -2.84
N LEU A 107 3.45 3.43 -3.25
CA LEU A 107 4.18 4.68 -3.06
C LEU A 107 4.41 5.41 -4.39
N PHE A 108 4.09 6.71 -4.45
CA PHE A 108 4.37 7.62 -5.54
C PHE A 108 5.82 8.13 -5.53
N GLY A 109 6.44 8.22 -4.35
CA GLY A 109 7.84 8.58 -4.19
C GLY A 109 8.79 7.39 -4.41
N GLY A 110 10.08 7.67 -4.62
CA GLY A 110 11.13 6.64 -4.63
C GLY A 110 11.18 5.74 -5.86
N VAL A 111 10.41 6.07 -6.91
CA VAL A 111 10.41 5.35 -8.19
C VAL A 111 11.80 5.36 -8.82
N LYS A 112 12.33 4.17 -9.11
CA LYS A 112 13.59 4.02 -9.83
C LYS A 112 13.36 4.28 -11.33
N PRO A 113 14.20 5.10 -11.98
CA PRO A 113 14.06 5.39 -13.39
C PRO A 113 14.23 4.13 -14.24
N VAL A 114 13.59 4.10 -15.40
CA VAL A 114 13.81 3.07 -16.42
C VAL A 114 15.20 3.31 -17.03
N GLU A 115 16.07 2.29 -16.99
CA GLU A 115 17.38 2.30 -17.63
C GLU A 115 17.26 1.77 -19.07
N LYS A 116 18.18 2.19 -19.94
CA LYS A 116 18.14 1.82 -21.37
C LYS A 116 18.18 0.31 -21.65
N LYS A 117 18.73 -0.47 -20.71
CA LYS A 117 18.90 -1.92 -20.85
C LYS A 117 17.73 -2.72 -20.30
N ASP A 118 16.74 -2.07 -19.70
CA ASP A 118 15.69 -2.78 -19.02
C ASP A 118 14.63 -3.25 -19.99
N GLY A 119 14.23 -4.52 -19.84
CA GLY A 119 12.92 -4.93 -20.31
C GLY A 119 11.82 -4.20 -19.52
N SER A 120 10.61 -4.17 -20.07
CA SER A 120 9.45 -3.59 -19.39
C SER A 120 9.20 -4.22 -18.01
N ASN A 121 9.45 -5.52 -17.85
CA ASN A 121 9.34 -6.23 -16.57
C ASN A 121 10.42 -5.83 -15.56
N ASP A 122 11.66 -5.66 -16.00
CA ASP A 122 12.77 -5.33 -15.10
C ASP A 122 12.57 -3.95 -14.45
N ALA A 123 12.02 -3.00 -15.22
CA ALA A 123 11.66 -1.68 -14.70
C ALA A 123 10.61 -1.77 -13.59
N THR A 124 9.56 -2.56 -13.78
CA THR A 124 8.50 -2.78 -12.78
C THR A 124 9.04 -3.54 -11.55
N LEU A 125 9.74 -4.65 -11.77
CA LEU A 125 10.24 -5.52 -10.70
C LEU A 125 11.16 -4.78 -9.72
N ARG A 126 12.02 -3.88 -10.20
CA ARG A 126 12.94 -3.13 -9.32
C ARG A 126 12.25 -2.11 -8.42
N ASN A 127 11.01 -1.76 -8.75
CA ASN A 127 10.16 -0.89 -7.94
C ASN A 127 9.33 -1.70 -6.95
N MET A 128 9.46 -3.03 -6.92
CA MET A 128 8.79 -3.91 -5.95
C MET A 128 9.79 -4.48 -4.95
N SER A 129 9.34 -4.67 -3.71
CA SER A 129 10.12 -5.31 -2.65
C SER A 129 9.20 -5.85 -1.54
N LEU A 130 9.70 -6.79 -0.74
CA LEU A 130 9.11 -7.15 0.55
C LEU A 130 10.17 -6.95 1.61
N ASP A 131 10.01 -5.94 2.48
CA ASP A 131 10.89 -5.68 3.62
C ASP A 131 10.08 -5.61 4.90
N LYS A 132 10.54 -6.32 5.95
CA LYS A 132 9.91 -6.33 7.29
C LYS A 132 8.40 -6.54 7.28
N GLY A 133 7.92 -7.33 6.32
CA GLY A 133 6.52 -7.70 6.14
C GLY A 133 5.65 -6.69 5.39
N VAL A 134 6.23 -5.60 4.88
CA VAL A 134 5.53 -4.67 3.99
C VAL A 134 5.92 -4.96 2.55
N PHE A 135 4.95 -5.39 1.75
CA PHE A 135 5.13 -5.46 0.30
C PHE A 135 5.04 -4.04 -0.25
N THR A 136 6.14 -3.50 -0.74
CA THR A 136 6.21 -2.14 -1.27
C THR A 136 6.26 -2.17 -2.78
N TYR A 137 5.42 -1.37 -3.41
CA TYR A 137 5.47 -1.04 -4.81
C TYR A 137 5.57 0.47 -5.01
N HIS A 138 6.69 0.91 -5.59
CA HIS A 138 6.91 2.28 -6.02
C HIS A 138 6.25 2.51 -7.39
N MET A 139 5.04 3.06 -7.35
CA MET A 139 4.19 3.34 -8.50
C MET A 139 4.75 4.52 -9.30
N SER A 140 5.35 4.20 -10.45
CA SER A 140 5.55 5.18 -11.52
C SER A 140 4.21 5.53 -12.19
N SER A 141 4.14 6.53 -13.07
CA SER A 141 3.07 6.61 -14.10
C SER A 141 3.51 6.04 -15.45
N LYS A 142 4.78 5.62 -15.54
CA LYS A 142 5.44 5.11 -16.75
C LYS A 142 6.20 3.82 -16.41
N GLY A 143 6.12 2.79 -17.25
CA GLY A 143 6.95 1.58 -17.04
C GLY A 143 6.33 0.54 -16.10
N HIS A 144 5.06 0.24 -16.34
CA HIS A 144 4.32 -0.84 -15.67
C HIS A 144 4.05 -1.94 -16.67
N ALA A 145 4.63 -3.11 -16.44
CA ALA A 145 4.31 -4.30 -17.19
C ALA A 145 4.19 -5.48 -16.24
N ASN A 146 3.20 -6.34 -16.51
CA ASN A 146 3.03 -7.62 -15.83
C ASN A 146 3.09 -7.49 -14.29
N LEU A 147 2.29 -6.57 -13.72
CA LEU A 147 2.28 -6.29 -12.27
C LEU A 147 2.04 -7.55 -11.44
N GLY A 148 1.13 -8.43 -11.87
CA GLY A 148 0.88 -9.72 -11.21
C GLY A 148 2.12 -10.62 -11.20
N ASP A 149 2.71 -10.89 -12.36
CA ASP A 149 3.92 -11.74 -12.44
C ASP A 149 5.08 -11.17 -11.61
N ASN A 150 5.29 -9.86 -11.63
CA ASN A 150 6.34 -9.21 -10.85
C ASN A 150 6.06 -9.20 -9.34
N THR A 151 4.78 -9.05 -8.95
CA THR A 151 4.36 -9.16 -7.54
C THR A 151 4.63 -10.55 -7.01
N LYS A 152 4.20 -11.56 -7.77
CA LYS A 152 4.46 -12.96 -7.45
C LYS A 152 5.95 -13.27 -7.39
N ALA A 153 6.74 -12.84 -8.38
CA ALA A 153 8.18 -13.07 -8.40
C ALA A 153 8.88 -12.44 -7.19
N THR A 154 8.45 -11.23 -6.79
CA THR A 154 8.97 -10.54 -5.60
C THR A 154 8.66 -11.32 -4.32
N LEU A 155 7.42 -11.80 -4.16
CA LEU A 155 7.01 -12.60 -3.00
C LEU A 155 7.73 -13.96 -2.97
N GLU A 156 7.76 -14.68 -4.09
CA GLU A 156 8.46 -15.96 -4.21
C GLU A 156 9.95 -15.81 -3.84
N LYS A 157 10.61 -14.75 -4.32
CA LYS A 157 12.00 -14.45 -3.95
C LYS A 157 12.17 -14.17 -2.46
N ALA A 158 11.24 -13.48 -1.82
CA ALA A 158 11.32 -13.12 -0.39
C ALA A 158 10.91 -14.26 0.56
N PHE A 159 10.22 -15.27 0.05
CA PHE A 159 9.80 -16.43 0.85
C PHE A 159 10.86 -17.51 0.95
N ASN A 160 11.72 -17.62 -0.06
CA ASN A 160 12.92 -18.47 -0.11
C ASN A 160 14.08 -17.87 0.70
#